data_AF-A0A5N8YYB9-F1
#
_entry.id   AF-A0A5N8YYB9-F1
#
_cell.length_a   1.000
_cell.length_b   1.000
_cell.length_c   1.000
_cell.angle_alpha   90.00
_cell.angle_beta   90.00
_cell.angle_gamma   90.00
#
_symmetry.space_group_name_H-M   'P 1'
#
loop_
_entity.id
_entity.type
_entity.pdbx_description
1 polymer ?
#
loop_
_entity_poly.entity_id
_entity_poly.type
_entity_poly.pdbx_seq_one_letter_code
_entity_poly.pdbx_strand_id
1 'polypeptide(L)'
;MSKQEEISKEVGTELIFENDRIKVWSMGLQPGQSSHYHRHENDYVFVYTTPSKISSYRDGSQATPNEFEEGYVQYTEVGGGIEHSITNVADTWHHQIILELKGPSVSTDPRPPENNGKVRSSS
;
A
#
# COMPACT_ATOMS: atom_id res chain seq x y z
N MET A 1 1.32 12.36 25.25
CA MET A 1 0.10 11.68 24.76
C MET A 1 -0.04 12.06 23.30
N SER A 2 0.46 11.22 22.40
CA SER A 2 0.39 11.50 20.95
C SER A 2 -1.05 11.40 20.50
N LYS A 3 -1.47 12.40 19.72
CA LYS A 3 -2.75 12.47 19.01
C LYS A 3 -2.91 11.13 18.27
N GLN A 4 -3.99 10.38 18.53
CA GLN A 4 -4.38 9.29 17.62
C GLN A 4 -4.53 9.95 16.25
N GLU A 5 -3.65 9.62 15.31
CA GLU A 5 -3.88 9.99 13.92
C GLU A 5 -5.18 9.30 13.50
N GLU A 6 -6.13 10.10 13.04
CA GLU A 6 -7.39 9.60 12.51
C GLU A 6 -7.07 8.66 11.34
N ILE A 7 -7.62 7.45 11.39
CA ILE A 7 -7.36 6.42 10.38
C ILE A 7 -7.99 6.90 9.06
N SER A 8 -7.15 7.26 8.08
CA SER A 8 -7.62 7.75 6.80
C SER A 8 -8.21 6.62 5.95
N LYS A 9 -9.20 6.95 5.11
CA LYS A 9 -9.69 6.08 4.03
C LYS A 9 -9.02 6.38 2.69
N GLU A 10 -8.19 7.41 2.64
CA GLU A 10 -7.41 7.76 1.46
C GLU A 10 -6.16 6.89 1.46
N VAL A 11 -6.18 5.85 0.63
CA VAL A 11 -5.09 4.87 0.54
C VAL A 11 -3.96 5.33 -0.39
N GLY A 12 -4.06 6.52 -0.99
CA GLY A 12 -3.07 7.15 -1.86
C GLY A 12 -3.01 8.66 -1.67
N THR A 13 -2.08 9.33 -2.36
CA THR A 13 -1.92 10.80 -2.28
C THR A 13 -2.89 11.55 -3.20
N GLU A 14 -3.40 10.88 -4.24
CA GLU A 14 -4.32 11.48 -5.22
C GLU A 14 -5.29 10.41 -5.74
N LEU A 15 -6.60 10.71 -5.72
CA LEU A 15 -7.60 9.90 -6.41
C LEU A 15 -7.61 10.28 -7.89
N ILE A 16 -7.17 9.37 -8.76
CA ILE A 16 -6.99 9.65 -10.18
C ILE A 16 -8.11 9.10 -11.06
N PHE A 17 -8.89 8.14 -10.56
CA PHE A 17 -10.06 7.61 -11.27
C PHE A 17 -11.04 6.94 -10.31
N GLU A 18 -12.34 7.06 -10.59
CA GLU A 18 -13.39 6.34 -9.87
C GLU A 18 -14.58 6.04 -10.79
N ASN A 19 -15.13 4.83 -10.69
CA ASN A 19 -16.41 4.45 -11.29
C ASN A 19 -17.17 3.49 -10.36
N ASP A 20 -18.27 2.89 -10.82
CA ASP A 20 -19.09 1.98 -9.98
C ASP A 20 -18.39 0.69 -9.56
N ARG A 21 -17.26 0.33 -10.19
CA ARG A 21 -16.54 -0.92 -9.96
C ARG A 21 -15.23 -0.74 -9.22
N ILE A 22 -14.53 0.38 -9.44
CA ILE A 22 -13.17 0.58 -8.93
C ILE A 22 -12.92 2.01 -8.49
N LYS A 23 -11.95 2.16 -7.58
CA LYS A 23 -11.22 3.42 -7.34
C LYS A 23 -9.75 3.20 -7.70
N VAL A 24 -9.12 4.20 -8.28
CA VAL A 24 -7.69 4.16 -8.60
C VAL A 24 -7.03 5.37 -8.00
N TRP A 25 -6.01 5.11 -7.20
CA TRP A 25 -5.19 6.10 -6.52
C TRP A 25 -3.79 6.11 -7.09
N SER A 26 -3.19 7.30 -7.13
CA SER A 26 -1.75 7.48 -7.24
C SER A 26 -1.18 7.73 -5.84
N MET A 27 -0.05 7.09 -5.53
CA MET A 27 0.74 7.43 -4.35
C MET A 27 2.18 7.71 -4.75
N GLY A 28 2.62 8.95 -4.55
CA GLY A 28 4.01 9.37 -4.69
C GLY A 28 4.62 9.74 -3.35
N LEU A 29 5.78 9.18 -3.02
CA LEU A 29 6.50 9.47 -1.78
C LEU A 29 7.96 9.85 -2.06
N GLN A 30 8.36 11.04 -1.62
CA GLN A 30 9.77 11.47 -1.66
C GLN A 30 10.64 10.63 -0.71
N PRO A 31 11.98 10.64 -0.86
CA PRO A 31 12.88 9.97 0.09
C PRO A 31 12.59 10.38 1.54
N GLY A 32 12.40 9.38 2.41
CA GLY A 32 12.08 9.56 3.83
C GLY A 32 10.63 9.94 4.13
N GLN A 33 9.77 10.12 3.12
CA GLN A 33 8.37 10.45 3.31
C GLN A 33 7.54 9.20 3.65
N SER A 34 6.59 9.35 4.57
CA SER A 34 5.58 8.35 4.89
C SER A 34 4.23 8.73 4.29
N SER A 35 3.42 7.73 3.95
CA SER A 35 1.98 7.92 3.74
C SER A 35 1.29 8.27 5.06
N HIS A 36 0.06 8.78 4.99
CA HIS A 36 -0.84 8.78 6.16
C HIS A 36 -1.07 7.34 6.63
N TYR A 37 -1.37 7.17 7.92
CA TYR A 37 -1.90 5.91 8.44
C TYR A 37 -3.34 5.76 7.94
N HIS A 38 -3.60 4.67 7.22
CA HIS A 38 -4.85 4.46 6.50
C HIS A 38 -5.35 3.03 6.62
N ARG A 39 -6.63 2.85 6.31
CA ARG A 39 -7.31 1.55 6.27
C ARG A 39 -7.79 1.23 4.87
N HIS A 40 -7.40 0.06 4.37
CA HIS A 40 -8.05 -0.55 3.22
C HIS A 40 -9.35 -1.23 3.66
N GLU A 41 -10.48 -0.77 3.13
CA GLU A 41 -11.81 -1.38 3.32
C GLU A 41 -12.23 -2.28 2.15
N ASN A 42 -11.49 -2.19 1.04
CA ASN A 42 -11.74 -2.93 -0.19
C ASN A 42 -10.52 -3.78 -0.56
N ASP A 43 -10.75 -4.93 -1.19
CA ASP A 43 -9.67 -5.69 -1.82
C ASP A 43 -9.00 -4.81 -2.88
N TYR A 44 -7.69 -4.98 -3.02
CA TYR A 44 -6.94 -4.08 -3.88
C TYR A 44 -5.77 -4.77 -4.56
N VAL A 45 -5.41 -4.20 -5.71
CA VAL A 45 -4.16 -4.45 -6.42
C VAL A 45 -3.35 -3.18 -6.38
N PHE A 46 -2.03 -3.27 -6.18
CA PHE A 46 -1.16 -2.16 -6.52
C PHE A 46 -0.06 -2.58 -7.48
N VAL A 47 0.47 -1.58 -8.19
CA VAL A 47 1.60 -1.70 -9.08
C VAL A 47 2.62 -0.63 -8.74
N TYR A 48 3.86 -1.04 -8.46
CA TYR A 48 4.97 -0.10 -8.35
C TYR A 48 5.42 0.31 -9.75
N THR A 49 5.42 1.60 -10.03
CA THR A 49 5.89 2.13 -11.33
C THR A 49 7.31 2.66 -11.24
N THR A 50 7.96 2.55 -10.08
CA THR A 50 9.39 2.79 -9.88
C THR A 50 9.98 1.68 -9.01
N PRO A 51 11.29 1.37 -9.14
CA PRO A 51 11.99 0.57 -8.15
C PRO A 51 11.82 1.20 -6.76
N SER A 52 11.53 0.39 -5.75
CA SER A 52 11.05 0.90 -4.47
C SER A 52 11.69 0.18 -3.30
N LYS A 53 12.04 0.91 -2.25
CA LYS A 53 12.48 0.36 -0.96
C LYS A 53 11.53 0.86 0.13
N ILE A 54 10.66 -0.03 0.59
CA ILE A 54 9.53 0.32 1.46
C ILE A 54 9.64 -0.37 2.80
N SER A 55 9.35 0.39 3.86
CA SER A 55 9.16 -0.13 5.21
C SER A 55 7.74 0.21 5.65
N SER A 56 6.98 -0.79 6.11
CA SER A 56 5.61 -0.60 6.59
C SER A 56 5.57 -0.43 8.11
N TYR A 57 4.61 0.35 8.57
CA TYR A 57 4.25 0.47 9.98
C TYR A 57 2.86 -0.13 10.20
N ARG A 58 2.75 -1.07 11.13
CA ARG A 58 1.50 -1.73 11.49
C ARG A 58 1.57 -2.27 12.92
N ASP A 59 0.44 -2.24 13.62
CA ASP A 59 0.28 -2.80 14.97
C ASP A 59 1.35 -2.29 15.97
N GLY A 60 1.70 -1.01 15.87
CA GLY A 60 2.68 -0.39 16.76
C GLY A 60 4.15 -0.60 16.36
N SER A 61 4.42 -1.33 15.27
CA SER A 61 5.77 -1.79 14.90
C SER A 61 6.14 -1.41 13.47
N GLN A 62 7.43 -1.08 13.28
CA GLN A 62 8.02 -0.86 11.97
C GLN A 62 8.63 -2.18 11.46
N ALA A 63 8.26 -2.59 10.24
CA ALA A 63 8.82 -3.76 9.60
C ALA A 63 10.19 -3.48 8.98
N THR A 64 11.04 -4.51 8.86
CA THR A 64 12.28 -4.42 8.08
C THR A 64 11.97 -3.99 6.64
N PRO A 65 12.73 -3.03 6.06
CA PRO A 65 12.50 -2.62 4.69
C PRO A 65 12.67 -3.76 3.68
N ASN A 66 11.84 -3.77 2.65
CA ASN A 66 11.96 -4.66 1.50
C ASN A 66 12.22 -3.86 0.23
N GLU A 67 12.99 -4.44 -0.70
CA GLU A 67 13.28 -3.86 -2.01
C GLU A 67 12.48 -4.56 -3.11
N PHE A 68 11.93 -3.78 -4.03
CA PHE A 68 11.04 -4.23 -5.08
C PHE A 68 11.47 -3.63 -6.41
N GLU A 69 11.29 -4.40 -7.47
CA GLU A 69 11.54 -3.93 -8.83
C GLU A 69 10.35 -3.14 -9.38
N GLU A 70 10.61 -2.36 -10.44
CA GLU A 70 9.54 -1.77 -11.23
C GLU A 70 8.61 -2.85 -11.81
N GLY A 71 7.30 -2.58 -11.75
CA GLY A 71 6.26 -3.50 -12.14
C GLY A 71 6.04 -4.62 -11.13
N TYR A 72 6.50 -4.50 -9.88
CA TYR A 72 6.01 -5.34 -8.80
C TYR A 72 4.50 -5.13 -8.65
N VAL A 73 3.77 -6.25 -8.62
CA VAL A 73 2.31 -6.28 -8.50
C VAL A 73 1.94 -7.12 -7.31
N GLN A 74 1.00 -6.63 -6.50
CA GLN A 74 0.44 -7.39 -5.39
C GLN A 74 -1.07 -7.24 -5.35
N TYR A 75 -1.76 -8.36 -5.20
CA TYR A 75 -3.18 -8.44 -4.86
C TYR A 75 -3.34 -8.79 -3.39
N THR A 76 -4.27 -8.11 -2.71
CA THR A 76 -4.52 -8.30 -1.28
C THR A 76 -6.01 -8.42 -1.02
N GLU A 77 -6.41 -9.54 -0.41
CA GLU A 77 -7.74 -9.71 0.20
C GLU A 77 -7.73 -9.17 1.62
N VAL A 78 -8.54 -8.14 1.89
CA VAL A 78 -8.44 -7.38 3.13
C VAL A 78 -9.26 -7.96 4.27
N GLY A 79 -10.21 -8.85 4.00
CA GLY A 79 -11.12 -9.39 5.00
C GLY A 79 -11.88 -8.28 5.73
N GLY A 80 -11.76 -8.27 7.06
CA GLY A 80 -12.30 -7.19 7.90
C GLY A 80 -11.60 -5.82 7.74
N GLY A 81 -10.49 -5.74 7.01
CA GLY A 81 -9.72 -4.52 6.75
C GLY A 81 -8.25 -4.64 7.17
N ILE A 82 -7.40 -3.86 6.52
CA ILE A 82 -5.97 -3.77 6.83
C ILE A 82 -5.61 -2.31 7.08
N GLU A 83 -4.96 -2.05 8.22
CA GLU A 83 -4.45 -0.74 8.58
C GLU A 83 -2.94 -0.73 8.56
N HIS A 84 -2.37 0.29 7.91
CA HIS A 84 -0.93 0.51 7.88
C HIS A 84 -0.58 1.92 7.40
N SER A 85 0.70 2.27 7.52
CA SER A 85 1.33 3.27 6.65
C SER A 85 2.58 2.68 6.02
N ILE A 86 3.05 3.29 4.94
CA ILE A 86 4.32 2.93 4.32
C ILE A 86 5.27 4.13 4.34
N THR A 87 6.57 3.84 4.43
CA THR A 87 7.64 4.83 4.34
C THR A 87 8.58 4.46 3.21
N ASN A 88 8.87 5.44 2.35
CA ASN A 88 9.93 5.32 1.36
C ASN A 88 11.28 5.52 2.04
N VAL A 89 12.06 4.44 2.15
CA VAL A 89 13.40 4.49 2.76
C VAL A 89 14.53 4.40 1.72
N ALA A 90 14.20 4.51 0.44
CA ALA A 90 15.17 4.73 -0.62
C ALA A 90 15.63 6.21 -0.64
N ASP A 91 16.68 6.47 -1.41
CA ASP A 91 17.13 7.80 -1.82
C ASP A 91 16.48 8.28 -3.13
N THR A 92 15.62 7.46 -3.73
CA THR A 92 14.85 7.76 -4.95
C THR A 92 13.35 7.90 -4.67
N TRP A 93 12.63 8.55 -5.59
CA TRP A 93 11.18 8.69 -5.51
C TRP A 93 10.45 7.34 -5.66
N HIS A 94 9.53 7.07 -4.74
CA HIS A 94 8.61 5.94 -4.82
C HIS A 94 7.31 6.38 -5.48
N HIS A 95 6.82 5.57 -6.42
CA HIS A 95 5.49 5.75 -6.99
C HIS A 95 4.77 4.42 -7.18
N GLN A 96 3.48 4.43 -6.84
CA GLN A 96 2.59 3.30 -7.06
C GLN A 96 1.21 3.74 -7.51
N ILE A 97 0.56 2.86 -8.27
CA ILE A 97 -0.86 2.93 -8.60
C ILE A 97 -1.60 1.88 -7.79
N ILE A 98 -2.65 2.28 -7.08
CA ILE A 98 -3.46 1.40 -6.24
C ILE A 98 -4.86 1.35 -6.83
N LEU A 99 -5.34 0.16 -7.16
CA LEU A 99 -6.68 -0.12 -7.65
C LEU A 99 -7.47 -0.83 -6.55
N GLU A 100 -8.47 -0.17 -5.99
CA GLU A 100 -9.42 -0.77 -5.06
C GLU A 100 -10.65 -1.30 -5.81
N LEU A 101 -11.06 -2.53 -5.50
CA LEU A 101 -12.25 -3.19 -6.03
C LEU A 101 -13.45 -2.84 -5.14
N LYS A 102 -14.40 -2.06 -5.65
CA LYS A 102 -15.57 -1.67 -4.86
C LYS A 102 -16.44 -2.87 -4.51
N GLY A 103 -16.71 -3.03 -3.22
CA GLY A 103 -17.52 -4.11 -2.68
C GLY A 103 -16.91 -4.69 -1.40
N PRO A 104 -17.59 -5.66 -0.77
CA PRO A 104 -16.98 -6.40 0.33
C PRO A 104 -15.75 -7.17 -0.18
N SER A 105 -14.77 -7.35 0.69
CA SER A 105 -13.68 -8.30 0.48
C SER A 105 -14.25 -9.69 0.12
N VAL A 106 -13.58 -10.40 -0.77
CA VAL A 106 -13.95 -11.77 -1.15
C VAL A 106 -13.69 -12.78 -0.02
N SER A 107 -12.83 -12.42 0.94
CA SER A 107 -12.58 -13.18 2.16
C SER A 107 -13.21 -12.52 3.39
N THR A 108 -13.43 -13.31 4.44
CA THR A 108 -13.80 -12.82 5.78
C THR A 108 -12.60 -12.26 6.54
N ASP A 109 -11.46 -12.93 6.43
CA ASP A 109 -10.23 -12.62 7.14
C ASP A 109 -9.13 -12.20 6.15
N PRO A 110 -8.19 -11.32 6.53
CA PRO A 110 -7.05 -10.99 5.69
C PRO A 110 -6.31 -12.26 5.25
N ARG A 111 -5.98 -12.34 3.95
CA ARG A 111 -5.18 -13.45 3.41
C ARG A 111 -3.73 -13.04 3.17
N PRO A 112 -2.79 -14.00 3.12
CA PRO A 112 -1.46 -13.73 2.59
C PRO A 112 -1.56 -13.11 1.19
N PRO A 113 -0.86 -12.00 0.92
CA PRO A 113 -0.94 -11.35 -0.38
C PRO A 113 -0.34 -12.21 -1.48
N GLU A 114 -0.92 -12.15 -2.67
CA GLU A 114 -0.39 -12.77 -3.88
C GLU A 114 0.39 -11.73 -4.69
N ASN A 115 1.57 -12.09 -5.21
CA ASN A 115 2.41 -11.15 -5.96
C ASN A 115 3.18 -11.84 -7.10
N ASN A 116 3.74 -11.04 -8.00
CA ASN A 116 4.47 -11.53 -9.17
C ASN A 116 5.95 -11.84 -8.92
N GLY A 117 6.39 -11.90 -7.66
CA GLY A 117 7.76 -12.31 -7.29
C GLY A 117 8.86 -11.30 -7.61
N LYS A 118 8.54 -10.08 -8.06
CA LYS A 118 9.50 -9.01 -8.36
C LYS A 118 10.06 -8.32 -7.09
N VAL A 119 10.52 -9.13 -6.15
CA VAL A 119 11.21 -8.69 -4.94
C VAL A 119 12.71 -8.81 -5.19
N ARG A 120 13.49 -7.78 -4.85
CA ARG A 120 14.94 -7.89 -4.88
C ARG A 120 15.39 -8.64 -3.64
N SER A 121 16.01 -9.80 -3.85
CA SER A 121 16.72 -10.49 -2.79
C SER A 121 17.86 -9.61 -2.29
N SER A 122 17.90 -9.35 -0.98
CA SER A 122 19.08 -8.80 -0.32
C SER A 122 20.26 -9.70 -0.65
N SER A 123 21.26 -9.16 -1.35
CA SER A 123 22.54 -9.83 -1.60
C SER A 123 23.37 -9.88 -0.33
#